data_AF-A0A0T6B354-F1
#
_entry.id   AF-A0A0T6B354-F1
#
_cell.length_a   1.000
_cell.length_b   1.000
_cell.length_c   1.000
_cell.angle_alpha   90.00
_cell.angle_beta   90.00
_cell.angle_gamma   90.00
#
_symmetry.space_group_name_H-M   'P 1'
#
loop_
_entity.id
_entity.type
_entity.pdbx_description
1 polymer ?
#
loop_
_entity_poly.entity_id
_entity_poly.type
_entity_poly.pdbx_seq_one_letter_code
_entity_poly.pdbx_strand_id
1 'polypeptide(L)'
;GANVPGEGEHKIMDYIRKQRGQPDHDPNTRHCLCGADADLIMLGLATHEPNFTIIREEFKPNKPRPCDLCGQIGHDLKSCSGIENNMSSEQENILGSEGEFIFVRLNVLREYLERELAMPNLPFTYDFDRVLDDWVFMCFFVGNDFLPHLPSLEIREGA
;
A
#
# COMPACT_ATOMS: atom_id res chain seq x y z
N GLY A 1 7.71 1.80 -19.16
CA GLY A 1 9.12 2.10 -18.80
C GLY A 1 9.27 3.58 -18.50
N ALA A 2 10.48 4.01 -18.10
CA ALA A 2 10.77 5.40 -17.72
C ALA A 2 10.57 6.41 -18.87
N ASN A 3 10.60 5.94 -20.12
CA ASN A 3 10.37 6.78 -21.30
C ASN A 3 8.91 7.25 -21.47
N VAL A 4 7.98 6.74 -20.66
CA VAL A 4 6.58 7.18 -20.64
C VAL A 4 6.40 8.05 -19.38
N PRO A 5 5.79 9.24 -19.46
CA PRO A 5 5.57 10.09 -18.29
C PRO A 5 4.58 9.48 -17.29
N GLY A 6 4.70 9.85 -16.01
CA GLY A 6 3.84 9.40 -14.91
C GLY A 6 4.50 8.40 -13.97
N GLU A 7 4.00 8.33 -12.75
CA GLU A 7 4.46 7.37 -11.74
C GLU A 7 4.03 5.95 -12.08
N GLY A 8 4.79 4.95 -11.60
CA GLY A 8 4.59 3.55 -11.96
C GLY A 8 3.19 3.05 -11.61
N GLU A 9 2.76 3.29 -10.37
CA GLU A 9 1.44 2.94 -9.87
C GLU A 9 0.31 3.64 -10.61
N HIS A 10 0.44 4.94 -10.90
CA HIS A 10 -0.58 5.70 -11.61
C HIS A 10 -0.78 5.20 -13.04
N LYS A 11 0.31 4.79 -13.71
CA LYS A 11 0.24 4.13 -15.03
C LYS A 11 -0.50 2.80 -14.97
N ILE A 12 -0.27 2.00 -13.92
CA ILE A 12 -0.96 0.73 -13.72
C ILE A 12 -2.46 0.98 -13.49
N MET A 13 -2.80 1.92 -12.61
CA MET A 13 -4.20 2.28 -12.34
C MET A 13 -4.90 2.84 -13.58
N ASP A 14 -4.22 3.66 -14.38
CA ASP A 14 -4.73 4.13 -15.68
C ASP A 14 -4.99 2.99 -16.66
N TYR A 15 -4.09 2.00 -16.70
CA TYR A 15 -4.28 0.81 -17.53
C TYR A 15 -5.52 0.03 -17.10
N ILE A 16 -5.68 -0.25 -15.80
CA ILE A 16 -6.83 -0.99 -15.26
C ILE A 16 -8.14 -0.25 -15.55
N ARG A 17 -8.20 1.06 -15.32
CA ARG A 17 -9.37 1.89 -15.65
C ARG A 17 -9.73 1.83 -17.13
N LYS A 18 -8.74 1.89 -18.02
CA LYS A 18 -8.96 1.80 -19.47
C LYS A 18 -9.45 0.42 -19.90
N GLN A 19 -8.92 -0.65 -19.30
CA GLN A 19 -9.37 -2.03 -19.53
C GLN A 19 -10.83 -2.18 -19.11
N ARG A 20 -11.18 -1.77 -17.88
CA ARG A 20 -12.55 -1.83 -17.35
C ARG A 20 -13.58 -1.12 -18.24
N GLY A 21 -13.18 -0.05 -18.91
CA GLY A 21 -14.04 0.69 -19.85
C GLY A 21 -14.24 0.01 -21.21
N GLN A 22 -13.53 -1.08 -21.51
CA GLN A 22 -13.70 -1.81 -22.77
C GLN A 22 -14.90 -2.76 -22.73
N PRO A 23 -15.64 -2.92 -23.84
CA PRO A 23 -16.83 -3.77 -23.89
C PRO A 23 -16.52 -5.28 -23.76
N ASP A 24 -15.30 -5.69 -24.04
CA ASP A 24 -14.81 -7.07 -23.97
C ASP A 24 -14.05 -7.39 -22.67
N HIS A 25 -13.99 -6.45 -21.72
CA HIS A 25 -13.38 -6.66 -20.41
C HIS A 25 -14.12 -7.75 -19.63
N ASP A 26 -13.36 -8.69 -19.05
CA ASP A 26 -13.92 -9.65 -18.09
C ASP A 26 -14.04 -8.98 -16.71
N PRO A 27 -15.27 -8.73 -16.20
CA PRO A 27 -15.48 -8.12 -14.89
C PRO A 27 -14.98 -8.98 -13.72
N ASN A 28 -14.63 -10.25 -13.96
CA ASN A 28 -14.07 -11.15 -12.95
C ASN A 28 -12.55 -11.28 -13.02
N THR A 29 -11.88 -10.44 -13.83
CA THR A 29 -10.42 -10.37 -13.87
C THR A 29 -9.85 -10.20 -12.47
N ARG A 30 -8.83 -11.01 -12.12
CA ARG A 30 -8.17 -10.96 -10.82
C ARG A 30 -6.87 -10.18 -10.93
N HIS A 31 -6.79 -9.06 -10.22
CA HIS A 31 -5.63 -8.19 -10.21
C HIS A 31 -4.77 -8.47 -8.97
N CYS A 32 -3.45 -8.60 -9.16
CA CYS A 32 -2.47 -8.68 -8.09
C CYS A 32 -1.40 -7.61 -8.33
N LEU A 33 -1.35 -6.60 -7.46
CA LEU A 33 -0.38 -5.50 -7.54
C LEU A 33 0.71 -5.67 -6.49
N CYS A 34 1.97 -5.65 -6.90
CA CYS A 34 3.11 -5.69 -5.98
C CYS A 34 3.58 -4.27 -5.64
N GLY A 35 3.63 -3.94 -4.36
CA GLY A 35 4.17 -2.65 -3.90
C GLY A 35 3.97 -2.43 -2.40
N ALA A 36 4.79 -1.59 -1.80
CA ALA A 36 4.81 -1.35 -0.35
C ALA A 36 4.09 -0.06 0.08
N ASP A 37 3.71 0.78 -0.88
CA ASP A 37 3.10 2.08 -0.63
C ASP A 37 1.66 1.93 -0.14
N ALA A 38 1.24 2.85 0.75
CA ALA A 38 -0.05 2.77 1.43
C ALA A 38 -1.21 3.28 0.55
N ASP A 39 -0.91 4.22 -0.34
CA ASP A 39 -1.78 4.71 -1.40
C ASP A 39 -2.31 3.60 -2.31
N LEU A 40 -1.57 2.49 -2.50
CA LEU A 40 -2.00 1.36 -3.33
C LEU A 40 -3.34 0.77 -2.87
N ILE A 41 -3.65 0.83 -1.56
CA ILE A 41 -4.95 0.42 -1.03
C ILE A 41 -6.04 1.34 -1.57
N MET A 42 -5.85 2.65 -1.47
CA MET A 42 -6.81 3.67 -1.92
C MET A 42 -6.97 3.64 -3.45
N LEU A 43 -5.85 3.60 -4.17
CA LEU A 43 -5.80 3.49 -5.61
C LEU A 43 -6.48 2.20 -6.11
N GLY A 44 -6.21 1.06 -5.45
CA GLY A 44 -6.83 -0.22 -5.75
C GLY A 44 -8.35 -0.19 -5.52
N LEU A 45 -8.83 0.37 -4.40
CA LEU A 45 -10.26 0.54 -4.14
C LEU A 45 -10.93 1.42 -5.20
N ALA A 46 -10.29 2.52 -5.59
CA ALA A 46 -10.79 3.46 -6.60
C ALA A 46 -10.87 2.87 -8.03
N THR A 47 -10.29 1.69 -8.29
CA THR A 47 -10.52 0.98 -9.55
C THR A 47 -11.92 0.39 -9.65
N HIS A 48 -12.55 0.12 -8.50
CA HIS A 48 -13.77 -0.66 -8.33
C HIS A 48 -13.74 -2.03 -9.02
N GLU A 49 -12.55 -2.64 -9.14
CA GLU A 49 -12.42 -4.03 -9.54
C GLU A 49 -12.72 -4.94 -8.34
N PRO A 50 -13.67 -5.89 -8.45
CA PRO A 50 -14.12 -6.69 -7.31
C PRO A 50 -13.05 -7.67 -6.82
N ASN A 51 -12.10 -8.07 -7.67
CA ASN A 51 -11.05 -9.03 -7.35
C ASN A 51 -9.67 -8.38 -7.41
N PHE A 52 -9.36 -7.51 -6.46
CA PHE A 52 -8.08 -6.81 -6.38
C PHE A 52 -7.31 -7.22 -5.11
N THR A 53 -6.05 -7.59 -5.27
CA THR A 53 -5.14 -7.95 -4.16
C THR A 53 -3.83 -7.19 -4.29
N ILE A 54 -3.29 -6.72 -3.17
CA ILE A 54 -1.94 -6.16 -3.10
C ILE A 54 -1.03 -7.17 -2.42
N ILE A 55 0.14 -7.42 -3.01
CA ILE A 55 1.21 -8.22 -2.40
C ILE A 55 2.34 -7.28 -1.98
N ARG A 56 2.82 -7.45 -0.75
CA ARG A 56 3.92 -6.65 -0.21
C ARG A 56 4.76 -7.48 0.75
N GLU A 57 6.00 -7.08 0.94
CA GLU A 57 6.83 -7.65 1.99
C GLU A 57 6.23 -7.34 3.37
N GLU A 58 6.28 -8.33 4.25
CA GLU A 58 5.87 -8.19 5.63
C GLU A 58 6.82 -7.22 6.34
N PHE A 59 6.25 -6.19 6.95
CA PHE A 59 7.03 -5.30 7.79
C PHE A 59 7.30 -5.97 9.14
N LYS A 60 8.54 -6.43 9.34
CA LYS A 60 9.00 -6.96 10.62
C LYS A 60 9.61 -5.82 11.46
N PRO A 61 8.90 -5.29 12.48
CA PRO A 61 9.45 -4.26 13.35
C PRO A 61 10.70 -4.80 14.06
N ASN A 62 11.69 -3.93 14.27
CA ASN A 62 12.97 -4.27 14.90
C ASN A 62 13.86 -5.24 14.10
N LYS A 63 13.59 -5.49 12.80
CA LYS A 63 14.57 -6.20 11.96
C LYS A 63 15.88 -5.40 11.97
N PRO A 64 17.02 -6.02 12.36
CA PRO A 64 18.28 -5.32 12.39
C PRO A 64 18.63 -4.85 10.97
N ARG A 65 18.92 -3.55 10.83
CA ARG A 65 19.41 -3.00 9.56
C ARG A 65 20.93 -3.01 9.55
N PRO A 66 21.58 -3.48 8.47
CA PRO A 66 23.01 -3.31 8.30
C PRO A 66 23.33 -1.82 8.12
N CYS A 67 24.50 -1.41 8.59
CA CYS A 67 25.03 -0.07 8.35
C CYS A 67 25.28 0.14 6.85
N ASP A 68 24.85 1.28 6.31
CA ASP A 68 24.95 1.60 4.87
C ASP A 68 26.41 1.71 4.37
N LEU A 69 27.38 1.90 5.27
CA LEU A 69 28.79 2.09 4.93
C LEU A 69 29.62 0.81 5.08
N CYS A 70 29.48 0.07 6.18
CA CYS A 70 30.30 -1.12 6.45
C CYS A 70 29.53 -2.44 6.40
N GLY A 71 28.19 -2.43 6.34
CA GLY A 71 27.36 -3.65 6.28
C GLY A 71 27.10 -4.34 7.63
N GLN A 72 27.74 -3.92 8.73
CA GLN A 72 27.56 -4.55 10.04
C GLN A 72 26.28 -4.11 10.75
N ILE A 73 25.75 -4.98 11.61
CA ILE A 73 24.56 -4.73 12.44
C ILE A 73 24.98 -4.16 13.80
N GLY A 74 24.16 -3.25 14.36
CA GLY A 74 24.30 -2.78 15.75
C GLY A 74 24.74 -1.33 15.90
N HIS A 75 24.89 -0.59 14.80
CA HIS A 75 25.17 0.84 14.80
C HIS A 75 24.54 1.54 13.58
N ASP A 76 24.41 2.86 13.64
CA ASP A 76 23.96 3.69 12.53
C ASP A 76 25.14 4.29 11.75
N LEU A 77 24.87 4.89 10.59
CA LEU A 77 25.89 5.52 9.76
C LEU A 77 26.74 6.56 10.52
N LYS A 78 26.13 7.27 11.48
CA LYS A 78 26.81 8.31 12.29
C LYS A 78 27.82 7.71 13.27
N SER A 79 27.56 6.50 13.75
CA SER A 79 28.40 5.80 14.72
C SER A 79 29.32 4.78 14.06
N CYS A 80 29.41 4.79 12.72
CA CYS A 80 30.23 3.85 11.97
C CYS A 80 31.72 4.25 12.01
N SER A 81 32.58 3.31 12.41
CA SER A 81 34.03 3.50 12.43
C SER A 81 34.72 3.20 11.10
N GLY A 82 33.97 2.81 10.06
CA GLY A 82 34.50 2.52 8.72
C GLY A 82 35.40 1.28 8.60
N ILE A 83 35.30 0.35 9.56
CA ILE A 83 36.14 -0.86 9.61
C ILE A 83 35.60 -1.94 8.66
N GLU A 84 36.50 -2.73 8.07
CA GLU A 84 36.20 -3.82 7.13
C GLU A 84 35.22 -4.87 7.69
N ASN A 85 34.52 -5.50 6.75
CA ASN A 85 33.33 -6.29 6.96
C ASN A 85 33.64 -7.68 7.57
N ASN A 86 33.71 -7.78 8.89
CA ASN A 86 33.74 -9.06 9.62
C ASN A 86 32.31 -9.51 10.00
N MET A 87 31.40 -9.67 9.04
CA MET A 87 30.07 -10.23 9.34
C MET A 87 30.22 -11.67 9.83
N SER A 88 29.59 -12.00 10.95
CA SER A 88 29.51 -13.39 11.39
C SER A 88 28.53 -14.18 10.50
N SER A 89 28.74 -15.48 10.38
CA SER A 89 27.83 -16.38 9.65
C SER A 89 26.38 -16.35 10.18
N GLU A 90 26.18 -15.97 11.44
CA GLU A 90 24.85 -15.73 12.01
C GLU A 90 24.20 -14.45 11.46
N GLN A 91 24.97 -13.38 11.25
CA GLN A 91 24.48 -12.12 10.66
C GLN A 91 24.17 -12.28 9.16
N GLU A 92 24.95 -13.09 8.43
CA GLU A 92 24.66 -13.43 7.03
C GLU A 92 23.34 -14.18 6.87
N ASN A 93 23.03 -15.14 7.76
CA ASN A 93 21.76 -15.87 7.73
C ASN A 93 20.54 -14.98 8.03
N ILE A 94 20.68 -14.00 8.93
CA ILE A 94 19.61 -13.04 9.25
C ILE A 94 19.36 -12.09 8.06
N LEU A 95 20.41 -11.72 7.33
CA LEU A 95 20.31 -10.85 6.16
C LEU A 95 19.80 -11.60 4.92
N GLY A 96 20.14 -12.88 4.79
CA GLY A 96 19.77 -13.76 3.69
C GLY A 96 18.39 -14.44 3.82
N SER A 97 17.65 -14.20 4.91
CA SER A 97 16.27 -14.72 5.03
C SER A 97 15.41 -14.13 3.91
N GLU A 98 14.77 -14.98 3.09
CA GLU A 98 13.79 -14.55 2.10
C GLU A 98 12.69 -13.71 2.79
N GLY A 99 12.29 -12.61 2.15
CA GLY A 99 11.21 -11.76 2.66
C GLY A 99 9.90 -12.55 2.69
N GLU A 100 9.21 -12.53 3.84
CA GLU A 100 7.84 -13.03 3.91
C GLU A 100 6.92 -12.02 3.23
N PHE A 101 5.95 -12.51 2.45
CA PHE A 101 4.98 -11.68 1.75
C PHE A 101 3.61 -11.80 2.39
N ILE A 102 2.89 -10.68 2.44
CA ILE A 102 1.50 -10.62 2.87
C ILE A 102 0.60 -10.21 1.70
N PHE A 103 -0.64 -10.69 1.75
CA PHE A 103 -1.68 -10.34 0.77
C PHE A 103 -2.75 -9.46 1.43
N VAL A 104 -2.89 -8.24 0.93
CA VAL A 104 -3.98 -7.34 1.29
C VAL A 104 -5.10 -7.52 0.26
N ARG A 105 -6.14 -8.23 0.67
CA ARG A 105 -7.30 -8.56 -0.18
C ARG A 105 -8.34 -7.44 -0.12
N LEU A 106 -8.43 -6.63 -1.17
CA LEU A 106 -9.34 -5.47 -1.18
C LEU A 106 -10.81 -5.88 -1.25
N ASN A 107 -11.11 -7.06 -1.81
CA ASN A 107 -12.48 -7.60 -1.77
C ASN A 107 -12.94 -7.83 -0.33
N VAL A 108 -12.06 -8.35 0.53
CA VAL A 108 -12.37 -8.54 1.96
C VAL A 108 -12.49 -7.18 2.65
N LEU A 109 -11.58 -6.24 2.37
CA LEU A 109 -11.66 -4.89 2.93
C LEU A 109 -12.98 -4.19 2.56
N ARG A 110 -13.46 -4.35 1.33
CA ARG A 110 -14.76 -3.83 0.88
C ARG A 110 -15.91 -4.39 1.71
N GLU A 111 -15.92 -5.68 2.04
CA GLU A 111 -16.94 -6.27 2.92
C GLU A 111 -16.93 -5.67 4.33
N TYR A 112 -15.75 -5.32 4.86
CA TYR A 112 -15.65 -4.61 6.15
C TYR A 112 -16.18 -3.18 6.04
N LEU A 113 -15.75 -2.44 5.01
CA LEU A 113 -16.20 -1.05 4.78
C LEU A 113 -17.69 -0.96 4.50
N GLU A 114 -18.28 -1.93 3.80
CA GLU A 114 -19.73 -1.95 3.53
C GLU A 114 -20.55 -2.04 4.82
N ARG A 115 -20.05 -2.77 5.82
CA ARG A 115 -20.69 -2.85 7.14
C ARG A 115 -20.47 -1.59 7.96
N GLU A 116 -19.25 -1.04 7.94
CA GLU A 116 -18.88 0.12 8.74
C GLU A 116 -19.56 1.40 8.23
N LEU A 117 -19.69 1.56 6.92
CA LEU A 117 -20.22 2.75 6.27
C LEU A 117 -21.73 2.67 5.99
N ALA A 118 -22.42 1.64 6.49
CA ALA A 118 -23.84 1.48 6.33
C ALA A 118 -24.62 2.61 7.02
N MET A 119 -25.44 3.33 6.25
CA MET A 119 -26.22 4.47 6.74
C MET A 119 -27.72 4.22 6.55
N PRO A 120 -28.43 3.76 7.61
CA PRO A 120 -29.88 3.59 7.53
C PRO A 120 -30.62 4.94 7.54
N ASN A 121 -31.83 4.96 6.97
CA ASN A 121 -32.74 6.12 6.94
C ASN A 121 -32.26 7.32 6.09
N LEU A 122 -31.46 7.08 5.06
CA LEU A 122 -31.11 8.12 4.10
C LEU A 122 -32.34 8.57 3.27
N PRO A 123 -32.46 9.86 2.94
CA PRO A 123 -33.52 10.37 2.07
C PRO A 123 -33.31 10.01 0.59
N PHE A 124 -32.25 9.26 0.28
CA PHE A 124 -31.87 8.80 -1.06
C PHE A 124 -31.37 7.36 -1.00
N THR A 125 -31.27 6.71 -2.17
CA THR A 125 -30.77 5.34 -2.31
C THR A 125 -29.31 5.25 -1.88
N TYR A 126 -29.01 4.36 -0.94
CA TYR A 126 -27.65 4.02 -0.56
C TYR A 126 -26.94 3.29 -1.71
N ASP A 127 -25.75 3.77 -2.07
CA ASP A 127 -24.89 3.21 -3.09
C ASP A 127 -23.48 3.07 -2.50
N PHE A 128 -23.06 1.84 -2.22
CA PHE A 128 -21.80 1.57 -1.55
C PHE A 128 -20.59 2.02 -2.39
N ASP A 129 -20.64 1.94 -3.73
CA ASP A 129 -19.51 2.35 -4.56
C ASP A 129 -19.27 3.86 -4.43
N ARG A 130 -20.33 4.66 -4.33
CA ARG A 130 -20.22 6.11 -4.08
C ARG A 130 -19.69 6.43 -2.69
N VAL A 131 -20.17 5.72 -1.68
CA VAL A 131 -19.70 5.89 -0.30
C VAL A 131 -18.23 5.48 -0.17
N LEU A 132 -17.80 4.46 -0.92
CA LEU A 132 -16.40 4.05 -1.00
C LEU A 132 -15.53 5.14 -1.65
N ASP A 133 -16.00 5.78 -2.73
CA ASP A 133 -15.31 6.91 -3.35
C ASP A 133 -15.14 8.08 -2.37
N ASP A 134 -16.19 8.40 -1.61
CA ASP A 134 -16.15 9.42 -0.56
C ASP A 134 -15.16 9.04 0.56
N TRP A 135 -15.12 7.76 0.96
CA TRP A 135 -14.18 7.26 1.96
C TRP A 135 -12.72 7.36 1.48
N VAL A 136 -12.44 6.94 0.24
CA VAL A 136 -11.12 7.09 -0.39
C VAL A 136 -10.71 8.57 -0.44
N PHE A 137 -11.65 9.45 -0.81
CA PHE A 137 -11.43 10.89 -0.82
C PHE A 137 -11.13 11.43 0.59
N MET A 138 -11.85 10.98 1.62
CA MET A 138 -11.58 11.34 3.01
C MET A 138 -10.18 10.90 3.47
N CYS A 139 -9.73 9.70 3.09
CA CYS A 139 -8.40 9.21 3.44
C CYS A 139 -7.27 10.08 2.88
N PHE A 140 -7.47 10.77 1.75
CA PHE A 140 -6.48 11.73 1.26
C PHE A 140 -6.24 12.91 2.22
N PHE A 141 -7.21 13.28 3.07
CA PHE A 141 -7.02 14.34 4.06
C PHE A 141 -6.28 13.90 5.33
N VAL A 142 -6.31 12.59 5.64
CA VAL A 142 -5.55 12.01 6.75
C VAL A 142 -4.05 12.05 6.44
N GLY A 143 -3.68 12.09 5.14
CA GLY A 143 -2.31 12.17 4.68
C GLY A 143 -2.13 11.65 3.27
N ASN A 144 -1.45 12.41 2.42
CA ASN A 144 -0.98 11.93 1.13
C ASN A 144 0.31 12.65 0.73
N ASP A 145 1.04 12.11 -0.24
CA ASP A 145 2.34 12.66 -0.68
C ASP A 145 2.28 14.07 -1.27
N PHE A 146 1.08 14.59 -1.56
CA PHE A 146 0.83 15.88 -2.20
C PHE A 146 0.30 16.96 -1.25
N LEU A 147 -0.25 16.58 -0.09
CA LEU A 147 -0.82 17.51 0.90
C LEU A 147 -0.19 17.29 2.28
N PRO A 148 0.18 18.37 3.01
CA PRO A 148 0.62 18.22 4.39
C PRO A 148 -0.53 17.62 5.22
N HIS A 149 -0.22 16.62 6.06
CA HIS A 149 -1.17 16.05 7.02
C HIS A 149 -1.88 17.17 7.80
N LEU A 150 -3.20 17.10 7.92
CA LEU A 150 -3.92 17.99 8.84
C LEU A 150 -3.46 17.65 10.26
N PRO A 151 -3.01 18.63 11.07
CA PRO A 151 -2.50 18.37 12.43
C PRO A 151 -3.50 17.69 13.38
N SER A 152 -4.78 17.60 12.98
CA SER A 152 -5.89 17.03 13.74
C SER A 152 -6.37 15.66 13.24
N LEU A 153 -5.76 15.08 12.20
CA LEU A 153 -6.07 13.74 11.70
C LEU A 153 -4.79 12.90 11.65
N GLU A 154 -4.52 12.16 12.73
CA GLU A 154 -3.49 11.13 12.76
C GLU A 154 -4.12 9.73 12.80
N ILE A 155 -3.66 8.83 11.94
CA ILE A 155 -4.09 7.41 11.94
C ILE A 155 -3.84 6.76 13.31
N ARG A 156 -2.85 7.24 14.06
CA ARG A 156 -2.53 6.77 15.41
C ARG A 156 -3.56 7.15 16.47
N GLU A 157 -4.40 8.15 16.20
CA GLU A 157 -5.43 8.63 17.11
C GLU A 157 -6.85 8.17 16.72
N GLY A 158 -6.99 7.36 15.66
CA GLY A 158 -8.28 6.82 15.21
C GLY A 158 -9.11 7.81 14.39
N ALA A 159 -8.44 8.69 13.66
CA ALA A 159 -9.07 9.66 12.76
C ALA A 159 -9.67 9.02 11.50
#